data_AF-A0A1M5JL71-F1
#
_entry.id   AF-A0A1M5JL71-F1
#
_cell.length_a   1.000
_cell.length_b   1.000
_cell.length_c   1.000
_cell.angle_alpha   90.00
_cell.angle_beta   90.00
_cell.angle_gamma   90.00
#
_symmetry.space_group_name_H-M   'P 1'
#
loop_
_entity.id
_entity.type
_entity.pdbx_description
1 polymer ?
#
loop_
_entity_poly.entity_id
_entity_poly.type
_entity_poly.pdbx_seq_one_letter_code
_entity_poly.pdbx_strand_id
1 'polypeptide(L)' 'MQSIELRIENDIESQVKGTLFFGDSFTNFGSSEAIRKALQRLEEKGLITRIAQGIM' A
#
# COMPACT_ATOMS: atom_id res chain seq x y z
N MET A 1 15.29 -7.08 9.72
CA MET A 1 13.84 -7.21 9.51
C MET A 1 13.42 -6.06 8.59
N GLN A 2 12.96 -6.34 7.36
CA GLN A 2 12.51 -5.27 6.45
C GLN A 2 11.20 -4.65 6.97
N SER A 3 11.02 -3.34 6.80
CA SER A 3 9.78 -2.68 7.21
C SER A 3 8.62 -3.13 6.30
N ILE A 4 7.40 -3.13 6.85
CA ILE A 4 6.17 -3.42 6.08
C ILE A 4 6.03 -2.44 4.90
N GLU A 5 6.41 -1.18 5.13
CA GLU A 5 6.44 -0.14 4.09
C GLU A 5 7.33 -0.52 2.91
N LEU A 6 8.58 -0.96 3.15
CA LEU A 6 9.48 -1.38 2.07
C LEU A 6 8.95 -2.60 1.32
N ARG A 7 8.27 -3.53 2.02
CA ARG A 7 7.66 -4.69 1.35
C ARG A 7 6.54 -4.28 0.40
N ILE A 8 5.66 -3.39 0.86
CA ILE A 8 4.55 -2.86 0.06
C ILE A 8 5.08 -2.00 -1.10
N GLU A 9 6.10 -1.19 -0.86
CA GLU A 9 6.75 -0.35 -1.88
C GLU A 9 7.35 -1.20 -3.00
N ASN A 10 8.16 -2.22 -2.67
CA ASN A 10 8.73 -3.13 -3.66
C ASN A 10 7.65 -3.89 -4.44
N ASP A 11 6.57 -4.30 -3.77
CA ASP A 11 5.45 -4.97 -4.42
C ASP A 11 4.79 -4.05 -5.46
N ILE A 12 4.47 -2.80 -5.09
CA ILE A 12 3.87 -1.81 -5.99
C ILE A 12 4.80 -1.45 -7.16
N GLU A 13 6.09 -1.24 -6.90
CA GLU A 13 7.08 -0.90 -7.93
C GLU A 13 7.29 -2.04 -8.93
N SER A 14 7.08 -3.29 -8.52
CA SER A 14 7.14 -4.45 -9.41
C SER A 14 5.95 -4.56 -10.37
N GLN A 15 4.87 -3.84 -10.11
CA GLN A 15 3.65 -3.86 -10.93
C GLN A 15 3.69 -2.80 -12.03
N VAL A 16 2.83 -2.99 -13.04
CA VAL A 16 2.66 -2.02 -14.11
C VAL A 16 2.04 -0.73 -13.55
N LYS A 17 2.53 0.43 -14.01
CA LYS A 17 1.96 1.73 -13.64
C LYS A 17 0.46 1.78 -13.95
N GLY A 18 -0.32 2.37 -13.03
CA GLY A 18 -1.79 2.44 -13.13
C GLY A 18 -2.52 1.21 -12.59
N THR A 19 -1.80 0.24 -12.02
CA THR A 19 -2.41 -0.87 -11.28
C THR A 19 -3.16 -0.33 -10.05
N LEU A 20 -4.37 -0.83 -9.84
CA LEU A 20 -5.19 -0.53 -8.68
C LEU A 20 -5.05 -1.63 -7.64
N PHE A 21 -4.86 -1.23 -6.40
CA PHE A 21 -4.72 -2.13 -5.25
C PHE A 21 -5.82 -1.88 -4.24
N PHE A 22 -6.28 -2.95 -3.60
CA PHE A 22 -7.14 -2.87 -2.42
C PHE A 22 -6.27 -2.98 -1.17
N GLY A 23 -6.69 -2.38 -0.07
CA GLY A 23 -5.97 -2.51 1.21
C GLY A 23 -5.77 -3.98 1.62
N ASP A 24 -6.70 -4.84 1.23
CA ASP A 24 -6.68 -6.28 1.53
C ASP A 24 -5.61 -7.05 0.76
N SER A 25 -5.14 -6.52 -0.38
CA SER A 25 -4.04 -7.10 -1.17
C SER A 25 -2.74 -7.22 -0.35
N PHE A 26 -2.60 -6.41 0.70
CA PHE A 26 -1.39 -6.32 1.51
C PHE A 26 -1.48 -7.09 2.84
N THR A 27 -2.58 -7.81 3.10
CA THR A 27 -2.82 -8.54 4.37
C THR A 27 -1.72 -9.54 4.74
N ASN A 28 -1.01 -10.08 3.74
CA ASN A 28 0.13 -10.98 3.95
C ASN A 28 1.39 -10.27 4.48
N PHE A 29 1.44 -8.94 4.46
CA PHE A 29 2.61 -8.18 4.90
C PHE A 29 2.56 -7.79 6.38
N GLY A 30 1.39 -7.78 7.03
CA GLY A 30 1.25 -7.47 8.45
C GLY A 30 -0.18 -7.23 8.90
N SER A 31 -0.37 -6.65 10.07
CA SER A 31 -1.69 -6.29 10.57
C SER A 31 -2.31 -5.13 9.77
N SER A 32 -3.64 -5.07 9.73
CA SER A 32 -4.37 -4.01 9.01
C SER A 32 -3.96 -2.60 9.43
N GLU A 33 -3.67 -2.39 10.72
CA GLU A 33 -3.17 -1.12 11.26
C GLU A 33 -1.78 -0.76 10.70
N ALA A 34 -0.88 -1.74 10.63
CA ALA A 34 0.47 -1.51 10.10
C ALA A 34 0.45 -1.25 8.60
N ILE A 35 -0.39 -1.97 7.85
CA ILE A 35 -0.62 -1.76 6.43
C ILE A 35 -1.20 -0.37 6.17
N ARG A 36 -2.23 0.05 6.93
CA ARG A 36 -2.83 1.39 6.80
C ARG A 36 -1.80 2.49 7.01
N LYS A 37 -0.97 2.40 8.06
CA LYS A 37 0.11 3.37 8.31
C LYS A 37 1.16 3.38 7.19
N ALA A 38 1.51 2.22 6.66
CA ALA A 38 2.46 2.13 5.55
C ALA A 38 1.89 2.77 4.27
N LEU A 39 0.66 2.44 3.89
CA LEU A 39 -0.01 3.05 2.73
C LEU A 39 -0.17 4.56 2.87
N GLN A 40 -0.52 5.05 4.07
CA GLN A 40 -0.56 6.49 4.33
C GLN A 40 0.80 7.16 4.09
N ARG A 41 1.90 6.57 4.58
CA ARG A 41 3.24 7.11 4.33
C ARG A 41 3.63 7.10 2.85
N LEU A 42 3.26 6.05 2.12
CA LEU A 42 3.52 5.95 0.67
C LEU A 42 2.70 6.99 -0.13
N GLU A 43 1.47 7.27 0.31
CA GLU A 43 0.62 8.35 -0.21
C GLU A 43 1.23 9.73 0.08
N GLU A 44 1.68 9.98 1.31
CA GLU A 44 2.38 11.23 1.70
C GLU A 44 3.69 11.45 0.93
N LYS A 45 4.38 10.37 0.55
CA LYS A 45 5.57 10.42 -0.34
C LYS A 45 5.22 10.66 -1.82
N GLY A 46 3.95 10.54 -2.21
CA GLY A 46 3.50 10.66 -3.60
C GLY A 46 3.79 9.42 -4.47
N LEU A 47 4.09 8.27 -3.87
CA LEU A 47 4.33 7.00 -4.60
C LEU A 47 3.01 6.37 -5.07
N ILE A 48 1.94 6.56 -4.30
CA ILE A 48 0.59 6.12 -4.64
C ILE A 48 -0.40 7.25 -4.45
N THR A 49 -1.58 7.11 -5.05
CA THR A 49 -2.71 8.02 -4.86
C THR A 49 -3.94 7.24 -4.45
N ARG A 50 -4.62 7.69 -3.40
CA ARG A 50 -5.90 7.13 -2.98
C ARG A 50 -6.99 7.56 -3.94
N ILE A 51 -7.52 6.60 -4.71
CA ILE A 51 -8.58 6.85 -5.69
C ILE A 51 -10.00 6.69 -5.12
N ALA A 52 -10.17 5.88 -4.09
CA ALA A 52 -11.45 5.62 -3.44
C ALA A 52 -11.23 5.14 -2.01
N GLN A 53 -12.17 5.45 -1.13
CA GLN A 53 -12.16 4.96 0.24
C GLN A 53 -13.47 4.21 0.45
N GLY A 54 -13.45 2.90 0.16
CA GLY A 54 -14.56 1.95 0.37
C GLY A 54 -15.90 2.49 -0.12
N ILE A 55 -16.28 2.18 -1.36
CA ILE A 55 -17.63 2.51 -1.86
C ILE A 55 -18.63 2.11 -0.77
N MET A 56 -19.31 3.13 -0.25
CA MET A 56 -20.11 3.13 0.97
C MET A 56 -21.35 2.27 0.80
#